data_AF-A0AAT9HS11-F1
#
_entry.id   AF-A0AAT9HS11-F1
#
_cell.length_a   1.000
_cell.length_b   1.000
_cell.length_c   1.000
_cell.angle_alpha   90.00
_cell.angle_beta   90.00
_cell.angle_gamma   90.00
#
_symmetry.space_group_name_H-M   'P 1'
#
loop_
_entity.id
_entity.type
_entity.pdbx_description
1 polymer ?
#
loop_
_entity_poly.entity_id
_entity_poly.type
_entity_poly.pdbx_seq_one_letter_code
_entity_poly.pdbx_strand_id
1 'polypeptide(L)'
;MVELPVGASEDRLVGALDIERALAEGVKAFEPGLLADAHRGILYVDEVNLLHDHLVDLLLDAAAMGASYVEREGVSVRHASKFLLVGTMNPEEGELRPQLLDRFGLTVEVAASREPDQRVEVVRRRLAYDDDPAGFAARWDGEEAAVRARIVAARELLPSVRLGDGALRQIAATCAAFEVDGMRADIVMARTATALAAWAGRTDVLAEDVRQAALLALPTVGGGTRSTRRAWTRTSSTRPWRSSRATTIPTPIRTGPTEAAGSRPRRVRKARRTVPTPRRRRRQGSGAALGSRYR
;
A
#
# COMPACT_ATOMS: atom_id res chain seq x y z
N MET A 1 6.82 -9.87 -18.20
CA MET A 1 6.55 -8.52 -17.65
C MET A 1 5.51 -7.91 -18.57
N VAL A 2 4.52 -7.23 -18.01
CA VAL A 2 3.48 -6.51 -18.76
C VAL A 2 3.61 -5.04 -18.45
N GLU A 3 3.59 -4.19 -19.46
CA GLU A 3 3.68 -2.73 -19.32
C GLU A 3 2.29 -2.11 -19.53
N LEU A 4 1.90 -1.23 -18.61
CA LEU A 4 0.68 -0.44 -18.71
C LEU A 4 1.01 0.94 -19.30
N PRO A 5 0.53 1.26 -20.51
CA PRO A 5 0.69 2.60 -21.06
C PRO A 5 -0.21 3.60 -20.33
N VAL A 6 0.27 4.84 -20.17
CA VAL A 6 -0.46 5.94 -19.50
C VAL A 6 -1.86 6.17 -20.10
N GLY A 7 -2.01 6.00 -21.40
CA GLY A 7 -3.27 6.15 -22.14
C GLY A 7 -4.12 4.86 -22.26
N ALA A 8 -3.88 3.84 -21.44
CA ALA A 8 -4.70 2.62 -21.47
C ALA A 8 -6.16 2.92 -21.12
N SER A 9 -7.10 2.26 -21.82
CA SER A 9 -8.50 2.26 -21.43
C SER A 9 -8.76 1.23 -20.32
N GLU A 10 -9.89 1.38 -19.63
CA GLU A 10 -10.37 0.39 -18.66
C GLU A 10 -10.48 -1.01 -19.29
N ASP A 11 -11.11 -1.12 -20.47
CA ASP A 11 -11.28 -2.41 -21.16
C ASP A 11 -9.94 -3.07 -21.50
N ARG A 12 -8.92 -2.29 -21.86
CA ARG A 12 -7.56 -2.84 -22.10
C ARG A 12 -6.93 -3.34 -20.80
N LEU A 13 -7.20 -2.68 -19.69
CA LEU A 13 -6.66 -3.05 -18.39
C LEU A 13 -7.32 -4.31 -17.82
N VAL A 14 -8.64 -4.29 -17.66
CA VAL A 14 -9.40 -5.37 -16.99
C VAL A 14 -9.84 -6.48 -17.95
N GLY A 15 -9.94 -6.17 -19.24
CA GLY A 15 -10.49 -7.03 -20.27
C GLY A 15 -11.87 -6.57 -20.74
N ALA A 16 -12.27 -7.05 -21.91
CA ALA A 16 -13.56 -6.75 -22.51
C ALA A 16 -14.46 -7.99 -22.52
N LEU A 17 -15.77 -7.76 -22.64
CA LEU A 17 -16.73 -8.82 -22.92
C LEU A 17 -17.26 -8.63 -24.34
N ASP A 18 -17.09 -9.63 -25.19
CA ASP A 18 -17.70 -9.66 -26.52
C ASP A 18 -19.18 -10.01 -26.36
N ILE A 19 -19.98 -8.96 -26.40
CA ILE A 19 -21.43 -8.98 -26.17
C ILE A 19 -22.15 -9.61 -27.35
N GLU A 20 -21.71 -9.34 -28.58
CA GLU A 20 -22.36 -9.89 -29.78
C GLU A 20 -22.31 -11.42 -29.74
N ARG A 21 -21.15 -11.96 -29.38
CA ARG A 21 -20.98 -13.40 -29.21
C ARG A 21 -21.70 -13.95 -27.99
N ALA A 22 -21.74 -13.20 -26.88
CA ALA A 22 -22.50 -13.58 -25.69
C ALA A 22 -24.01 -13.68 -25.94
N LEU A 23 -24.57 -12.80 -26.77
CA LEU A 23 -25.99 -12.78 -27.12
C LEU A 23 -26.33 -13.75 -28.26
N ALA A 24 -25.47 -13.88 -29.27
CA ALA A 24 -25.70 -14.74 -30.43
C ALA A 24 -25.45 -16.23 -30.13
N GLU A 25 -24.40 -16.54 -29.36
CA GLU A 25 -24.00 -17.93 -29.08
C GLU A 25 -24.37 -18.38 -27.66
N GLY A 26 -24.80 -17.46 -26.79
CA GLY A 26 -25.01 -17.74 -25.36
C GLY A 26 -23.71 -18.02 -24.59
N VAL A 27 -22.55 -17.75 -25.21
CA VAL A 27 -21.22 -18.03 -24.65
C VAL A 27 -20.61 -16.73 -24.15
N LYS A 28 -20.28 -16.64 -22.86
CA LYS A 28 -19.53 -15.50 -22.31
C LYS A 28 -18.14 -15.45 -22.95
N ALA A 29 -17.99 -14.63 -23.98
CA ALA A 29 -16.72 -14.40 -24.66
C ALA A 29 -15.97 -13.28 -23.93
N PHE A 30 -15.04 -13.68 -23.06
CA PHE A 30 -14.17 -12.75 -22.33
C PHE A 30 -12.86 -12.58 -23.07
N GLU A 31 -12.52 -11.33 -23.38
CA GLU A 31 -11.22 -10.95 -23.91
C GLU A 31 -10.32 -10.51 -22.75
N PRO A 32 -9.23 -11.25 -22.47
CA PRO A 32 -8.34 -10.93 -21.36
C PRO A 32 -7.65 -9.59 -21.57
N GLY A 33 -7.62 -8.76 -20.52
CA GLY A 33 -6.85 -7.53 -20.47
C GLY A 33 -5.46 -7.71 -19.86
N LEU A 34 -4.75 -6.60 -19.69
CA LEU A 34 -3.38 -6.56 -19.14
C LEU A 34 -3.27 -7.18 -17.73
N LEU A 35 -4.33 -7.10 -16.92
CA LEU A 35 -4.36 -7.73 -15.60
C LEU A 35 -4.32 -9.27 -15.68
N ALA A 36 -4.96 -9.86 -16.69
CA ALA A 36 -4.89 -11.29 -16.91
C ALA A 36 -3.49 -11.70 -17.41
N ASP A 37 -2.90 -10.93 -18.32
CA ASP A 37 -1.55 -11.16 -18.84
C ASP A 37 -0.48 -11.03 -17.76
N ALA A 38 -0.67 -10.13 -16.80
CA ALA A 38 0.25 -9.94 -15.68
C ALA A 38 0.15 -11.03 -14.61
N HIS A 39 -0.81 -11.97 -14.70
CA HIS A 39 -1.01 -12.98 -13.68
C HIS A 39 0.25 -13.83 -13.46
N ARG A 40 0.71 -13.88 -12.20
CA ARG A 40 1.96 -14.50 -11.71
C ARG A 40 3.23 -13.85 -12.25
N GLY A 41 3.12 -12.64 -12.79
CA GLY A 41 4.22 -11.84 -13.31
C GLY A 41 4.33 -10.48 -12.62
N ILE A 42 4.85 -9.52 -13.38
CA ILE A 42 5.09 -8.13 -12.98
C ILE A 42 4.25 -7.24 -13.91
N LEU A 43 3.48 -6.34 -13.32
CA LEU A 43 2.82 -5.24 -14.02
C LEU A 43 3.62 -3.97 -13.75
N TYR A 44 4.26 -3.44 -14.79
CA TYR A 44 5.02 -2.21 -14.75
C TYR A 44 4.15 -1.06 -15.24
N VAL A 45 4.14 0.04 -14.50
CA VAL A 45 3.46 1.28 -14.87
C VAL A 45 4.49 2.39 -14.88
N ASP A 46 4.68 2.99 -16.04
CA ASP A 46 5.50 4.19 -16.14
C ASP A 46 4.68 5.41 -15.72
N GLU A 47 5.29 6.31 -14.95
CA GLU A 47 4.69 7.59 -14.56
C GLU A 47 3.27 7.42 -13.97
N VAL A 48 3.16 6.67 -12.87
CA VAL A 48 1.85 6.41 -12.20
C VAL A 48 1.08 7.68 -11.84
N ASN A 49 1.78 8.82 -11.72
CA ASN A 49 1.20 10.14 -11.49
C ASN A 49 0.32 10.64 -12.65
N LEU A 50 0.51 10.11 -13.87
CA LEU A 50 -0.24 10.52 -15.06
C LEU A 50 -1.45 9.62 -15.36
N LEU A 51 -1.60 8.50 -14.65
CA LEU A 51 -2.75 7.62 -14.83
C LEU A 51 -4.05 8.26 -14.36
N HIS A 52 -5.15 7.90 -15.03
CA HIS A 52 -6.50 8.28 -14.63
C HIS A 52 -6.88 7.65 -13.27
N ASP A 53 -7.53 8.43 -12.41
CA ASP A 53 -7.88 8.05 -11.02
C ASP A 53 -8.60 6.69 -10.92
N HIS A 54 -9.57 6.45 -11.81
CA HIS A 54 -10.33 5.20 -11.79
C HIS A 54 -9.49 3.97 -12.16
N LEU A 55 -8.51 4.10 -13.07
CA LEU A 55 -7.62 3.00 -13.44
C LEU A 55 -6.68 2.67 -12.29
N VAL A 56 -6.18 3.69 -11.61
CA VAL A 56 -5.35 3.55 -10.42
C VAL A 56 -6.08 2.76 -9.33
N ASP A 57 -7.33 3.11 -9.06
CA ASP A 57 -8.12 2.41 -8.04
C ASP A 57 -8.34 0.94 -8.43
N LEU A 58 -8.71 0.66 -9.68
CA LEU A 58 -8.86 -0.70 -10.20
C LEU A 58 -7.57 -1.51 -10.10
N LEU A 59 -6.43 -0.91 -10.46
CA LEU A 59 -5.12 -1.54 -10.37
C LEU A 59 -4.76 -1.95 -8.94
N LEU A 60 -4.96 -1.02 -8.00
CA LEU A 60 -4.58 -1.22 -6.60
C LEU A 60 -5.52 -2.22 -5.92
N ASP A 61 -6.82 -2.20 -6.26
CA ASP A 61 -7.77 -3.19 -5.79
C ASP A 61 -7.45 -4.58 -6.36
N ALA A 62 -7.15 -4.69 -7.66
CA ALA A 62 -6.74 -5.95 -8.28
C ALA A 62 -5.44 -6.50 -7.68
N ALA A 63 -4.44 -5.64 -7.44
CA ALA A 63 -3.18 -6.02 -6.80
C ALA A 63 -3.38 -6.50 -5.36
N ALA A 64 -4.29 -5.87 -4.60
CA ALA A 64 -4.59 -6.25 -3.22
C ALA A 64 -5.42 -7.53 -3.12
N MET A 65 -6.43 -7.69 -3.98
CA MET A 65 -7.35 -8.85 -3.98
C MET A 65 -6.76 -10.07 -4.69
N GLY A 66 -5.82 -9.87 -5.61
CA GLY A 66 -5.27 -10.92 -6.46
C GLY A 66 -6.26 -11.47 -7.49
N ALA A 67 -7.35 -10.74 -7.75
CA ALA A 67 -8.40 -11.06 -8.70
C ALA A 67 -8.98 -9.76 -9.27
N SER A 68 -9.49 -9.84 -10.49
CA SER A 68 -10.15 -8.72 -11.17
C SER A 68 -11.55 -9.14 -11.61
N TYR A 69 -12.44 -8.16 -11.70
CA TYR A 69 -13.85 -8.32 -12.06
C TYR A 69 -14.14 -7.42 -13.27
N VAL A 70 -14.82 -7.99 -14.25
CA VAL A 70 -15.29 -7.26 -15.43
C VAL A 70 -16.81 -7.35 -15.45
N GLU A 71 -17.47 -6.19 -15.31
CA GLU A 71 -18.93 -6.09 -15.25
C GLU A 71 -19.45 -5.18 -16.37
N ARG A 72 -20.26 -5.74 -17.27
CA ARG A 72 -20.93 -5.01 -18.36
C ARG A 72 -22.33 -5.58 -18.58
N GLU A 73 -23.35 -4.72 -18.67
CA GLU A 73 -24.74 -5.08 -19.04
C GLU A 73 -25.32 -6.27 -18.24
N GLY A 74 -25.02 -6.35 -16.94
CA GLY A 74 -25.50 -7.42 -16.06
C GLY A 74 -24.73 -8.75 -16.13
N VAL A 75 -23.66 -8.83 -16.92
CA VAL A 75 -22.72 -9.96 -16.94
C VAL A 75 -21.47 -9.59 -16.14
N SER A 76 -21.14 -10.41 -15.15
CA SER A 76 -19.91 -10.32 -14.37
C SER A 76 -19.01 -11.53 -14.66
N VAL A 77 -17.73 -11.27 -14.93
CA VAL A 77 -16.67 -12.25 -15.09
C VAL A 77 -15.56 -11.93 -14.09
N ARG A 78 -15.08 -12.96 -13.40
CA ARG A 78 -13.97 -12.87 -12.45
C ARG A 78 -12.80 -13.67 -12.98
N HIS A 79 -11.60 -13.09 -12.96
CA HIS A 79 -10.36 -13.80 -13.30
C HIS A 79 -9.26 -13.56 -12.26
N ALA A 80 -8.29 -14.48 -12.21
CA ALA A 80 -7.15 -14.35 -11.32
C ALA A 80 -6.20 -13.25 -11.81
N SER A 81 -5.66 -12.47 -10.87
CA SER A 81 -4.77 -11.34 -11.15
C SER A 81 -3.80 -11.10 -9.99
N LYS A 82 -3.08 -12.15 -9.57
CA LYS A 82 -1.95 -12.01 -8.63
C LYS A 82 -0.70 -11.57 -9.37
N PHE A 83 -0.23 -10.34 -9.18
CA PHE A 83 0.98 -9.81 -9.82
C PHE A 83 1.77 -8.91 -8.86
N LEU A 84 3.04 -8.64 -9.19
CA LEU A 84 3.83 -7.60 -8.54
C LEU A 84 3.62 -6.28 -9.29
N LEU A 85 3.07 -5.27 -8.62
CA LEU A 85 2.93 -3.92 -9.18
C LEU A 85 4.22 -3.14 -8.96
N VAL A 86 4.78 -2.60 -10.05
CA VAL A 86 5.92 -1.69 -10.01
C VAL A 86 5.50 -0.41 -10.72
N GLY A 87 5.50 0.71 -9.99
CA GLY A 87 5.20 2.02 -10.53
C GLY A 87 6.43 2.91 -10.44
N THR A 88 6.77 3.60 -11.53
CA THR A 88 7.72 4.72 -11.50
C THR A 88 6.95 6.03 -11.41
N MET A 89 7.63 7.07 -10.92
CA MET A 89 7.09 8.43 -10.92
C MET A 89 8.22 9.40 -11.24
N ASN A 90 7.88 10.48 -11.92
CA ASN A 90 8.75 11.64 -12.01
C ASN A 90 8.15 12.77 -11.13
N PRO A 91 8.79 13.15 -10.01
CA PRO A 91 8.26 14.22 -9.15
C PRO A 91 8.22 15.59 -9.84
N GLU A 92 8.95 15.77 -10.96
CA GLU A 92 8.89 17.00 -11.76
C GLU A 92 7.59 17.11 -12.58
N GLU A 93 6.92 15.98 -12.84
CA GLU A 93 5.71 15.91 -13.67
C GLU A 93 4.42 15.91 -12.84
N GLY A 94 4.52 15.91 -11.51
CA GLY A 94 3.38 16.03 -10.61
C GLY A 94 3.63 15.36 -9.27
N GLU A 95 2.89 15.81 -8.26
CA GLU A 95 2.88 15.15 -6.97
C GLU A 95 2.01 13.89 -7.02
N LEU A 96 2.46 12.84 -6.34
CA LEU A 96 1.64 11.67 -6.11
C LEU A 96 0.45 12.00 -5.23
N ARG A 97 -0.71 11.49 -5.63
CA ARG A 97 -1.92 11.58 -4.82
C ARG A 97 -1.73 10.83 -3.50
N PRO A 98 -2.20 11.37 -2.36
CA PRO A 98 -2.04 10.70 -1.07
C PRO A 98 -2.60 9.26 -1.03
N GLN A 99 -3.65 8.99 -1.80
CA GLN A 99 -4.27 7.67 -1.93
C GLN A 99 -3.30 6.64 -2.53
N LEU A 100 -2.43 7.06 -3.46
CA LEU A 100 -1.39 6.22 -4.04
C LEU A 100 -0.29 5.92 -3.03
N LEU A 101 0.17 6.95 -2.31
CA LEU A 101 1.22 6.82 -1.31
C LEU A 101 0.83 5.88 -0.18
N ASP A 102 -0.43 5.94 0.28
CA ASP A 102 -0.93 4.95 1.24
C ASP A 102 -1.00 3.56 0.60
N ARG A 103 -1.35 3.47 -0.68
CA ARG A 103 -1.64 2.19 -1.32
C ARG A 103 -0.42 1.40 -1.80
N PHE A 104 0.69 2.08 -2.11
CA PHE A 104 1.95 1.41 -2.40
C PHE A 104 2.60 0.90 -1.12
N GLY A 105 3.00 -0.38 -1.12
CA GLY A 105 3.66 -0.97 0.03
C GLY A 105 5.07 -0.42 0.24
N LEU A 106 5.85 -0.26 -0.83
CA LEU A 106 7.25 0.14 -0.72
C LEU A 106 7.54 1.28 -1.69
N THR A 107 8.31 2.24 -1.22
CA THR A 107 8.84 3.35 -2.01
C THR A 107 10.36 3.29 -2.00
N VAL A 108 10.97 3.43 -3.18
CA VAL A 108 12.43 3.44 -3.33
C VAL A 108 12.81 4.68 -4.12
N GLU A 109 13.71 5.48 -3.55
CA GLU A 109 14.33 6.59 -4.28
C GLU A 109 15.51 6.05 -5.09
N VAL A 110 15.43 6.21 -6.41
CA VAL A 110 16.54 5.90 -7.33
C VAL A 110 17.24 7.21 -7.69
N ALA A 111 18.52 7.32 -7.34
CA ALA A 111 19.33 8.48 -7.67
C ALA A 111 20.54 8.05 -8.51
N ALA A 112 20.79 8.75 -9.61
CA ALA A 112 22.01 8.55 -10.39
C ALA A 112 23.24 8.89 -9.55
N SER A 113 24.25 8.03 -9.59
CA SER A 113 25.51 8.31 -8.91
C SER A 113 26.17 9.55 -9.51
N ARG A 114 26.72 10.39 -8.64
CA ARG A 114 27.51 11.57 -9.00
C ARG A 114 29.01 11.26 -9.11
N GLU A 115 29.41 10.05 -8.75
CA GLU A 115 30.80 9.64 -8.71
C GLU A 115 31.27 9.27 -10.12
N PRO A 116 32.33 9.93 -10.66
CA PRO A 116 32.73 9.76 -12.06
C PRO A 116 33.03 8.32 -12.46
N ASP A 117 33.70 7.55 -11.60
CA ASP A 117 34.13 6.19 -11.94
C ASP A 117 32.94 5.23 -12.09
N GLN A 118 31.93 5.36 -11.22
CA GLN A 118 30.67 4.64 -11.32
C GLN A 118 29.91 5.02 -12.59
N ARG A 119 29.89 6.30 -12.96
CA ARG A 119 29.24 6.73 -14.22
C ARG A 119 29.95 6.15 -15.44
N VAL A 120 31.28 6.19 -15.46
CA VAL A 120 32.09 5.58 -16.53
C VAL A 120 31.82 4.09 -16.63
N GLU A 121 31.74 3.39 -15.50
CA GLU A 121 31.47 1.95 -15.47
C GLU A 121 30.08 1.60 -15.99
N VAL A 122 29.04 2.35 -15.62
CA VAL A 122 27.68 2.15 -16.15
C VAL A 122 27.67 2.31 -17.67
N VAL A 123 28.30 3.37 -18.20
CA VAL A 123 28.38 3.60 -19.65
C VAL A 123 29.16 2.49 -20.34
N ARG A 124 30.30 2.07 -19.77
CA ARG A 124 31.11 0.97 -20.33
C ARG A 124 30.32 -0.34 -20.42
N ARG A 125 29.57 -0.68 -19.37
CA ARG A 125 28.71 -1.88 -19.37
C ARG A 125 27.59 -1.78 -20.39
N ARG A 126 26.99 -0.60 -20.53
CA ARG A 126 25.94 -0.38 -21.54
C ARG A 126 26.46 -0.57 -22.96
N LEU A 127 27.59 0.04 -23.29
CA LEU A 127 28.23 -0.12 -24.61
C LEU A 127 28.62 -1.59 -24.87
N ALA A 128 29.20 -2.27 -23.88
CA ALA A 128 29.54 -3.67 -24.01
C ALA A 128 28.33 -4.60 -24.20
N TYR A 129 27.15 -4.20 -23.70
CA TYR A 129 25.90 -4.90 -23.98
C TYR A 129 25.38 -4.59 -25.39
N ASP A 130 25.44 -3.33 -25.83
CA ASP A 130 25.00 -2.95 -27.17
C ASP A 130 25.87 -3.60 -28.27
N ASP A 131 27.16 -3.80 -28.02
CA ASP A 131 28.10 -4.47 -28.93
C ASP A 131 27.89 -5.99 -29.02
N ASP A 132 27.70 -6.67 -27.88
CA ASP A 132 27.44 -8.11 -27.81
C ASP A 132 26.47 -8.46 -26.66
N PRO A 133 25.15 -8.43 -26.92
CA PRO A 133 24.15 -8.71 -25.89
C PRO A 133 24.26 -10.13 -25.32
N ALA A 134 24.58 -11.12 -26.16
CA ALA A 134 24.63 -12.53 -25.78
C ALA A 134 25.86 -12.82 -24.92
N GLY A 135 27.04 -12.34 -25.32
CA GLY A 135 28.26 -12.48 -24.53
C GLY A 135 28.25 -11.62 -23.27
N PHE A 136 27.56 -10.47 -23.26
CA PHE A 136 27.28 -9.74 -22.03
C PHE A 136 26.44 -10.58 -21.07
N ALA A 137 25.29 -11.12 -21.51
CA ALA A 137 24.44 -11.94 -20.67
C ALA A 137 25.17 -13.17 -20.10
N ALA A 138 25.93 -13.89 -20.95
CA ALA A 138 26.70 -15.06 -20.53
C ALA A 138 27.74 -14.74 -19.44
N ARG A 139 28.32 -13.54 -19.42
CA ARG A 139 29.27 -13.12 -18.38
C ARG A 139 28.61 -12.92 -17.02
N TRP A 140 27.34 -12.49 -16.98
CA TRP A 140 26.61 -12.20 -15.75
C TRP A 140 25.69 -13.33 -15.29
N ASP A 141 25.53 -14.38 -16.08
CA ASP A 141 24.66 -15.52 -15.79
C ASP A 141 24.93 -16.14 -14.40
N GLY A 142 26.21 -16.27 -14.02
CA GLY A 142 26.60 -16.78 -12.71
C GLY A 142 26.12 -15.90 -11.54
N GLU A 143 26.23 -14.57 -11.66
CA GLU A 143 25.75 -13.64 -10.63
C GLU A 143 24.22 -13.60 -10.59
N GLU A 144 23.55 -13.62 -11.74
CA GLU A 144 22.09 -13.71 -11.81
C GLU A 144 21.58 -15.01 -11.17
N ALA A 145 22.22 -16.14 -11.48
CA ALA A 145 21.88 -17.44 -10.90
C ALA A 145 22.05 -17.44 -9.37
N ALA A 146 23.09 -16.79 -8.85
CA ALA A 146 23.29 -16.65 -7.40
C ALA A 146 22.16 -15.83 -6.75
N VAL A 147 21.76 -14.71 -7.35
CA VAL A 147 20.63 -13.90 -6.87
C VAL A 147 19.32 -14.71 -6.93
N ARG A 148 19.07 -15.43 -8.03
CA ARG A 148 17.90 -16.30 -8.21
C ARG A 148 17.83 -17.36 -7.12
N ALA A 149 18.93 -18.07 -6.87
CA ALA A 149 19.01 -19.10 -5.82
C ALA A 149 18.72 -18.50 -4.44
N ARG A 150 19.24 -17.30 -4.16
CA ARG A 150 18.98 -16.59 -2.90
C ARG A 150 17.51 -16.19 -2.75
N ILE A 151 16.84 -15.75 -3.82
CA ILE A 151 15.39 -15.44 -3.79
C ILE A 151 14.59 -16.70 -3.47
N VAL A 152 14.91 -17.83 -4.12
CA VAL A 152 14.22 -19.11 -3.89
C VAL A 152 14.37 -19.55 -2.44
N ALA A 153 15.60 -19.58 -1.92
CA ALA A 153 15.88 -19.94 -0.53
C ALA A 153 15.15 -19.03 0.47
N ALA A 154 15.13 -17.71 0.21
CA ALA A 154 14.41 -16.77 1.07
C ALA A 154 12.89 -17.03 1.06
N ARG A 155 12.30 -17.36 -0.09
CA ARG A 155 10.87 -17.68 -0.20
C ARG A 155 10.50 -18.97 0.55
N GLU A 156 11.38 -19.98 0.50
CA GLU A 156 11.21 -21.23 1.25
C GLU A 156 11.35 -21.01 2.76
N LEU A 157 12.28 -20.14 3.18
CA LEU A 157 12.50 -19.83 4.60
C LEU A 157 11.40 -18.93 5.19
N LEU A 158 10.77 -18.07 4.39
CA LEU A 158 9.82 -17.04 4.83
C LEU A 158 8.74 -17.54 5.82
N PRO A 159 8.07 -18.69 5.63
CA PRO A 159 7.05 -19.18 6.56
C PRO A 159 7.58 -19.54 7.96
N SER A 160 8.89 -19.78 8.09
CA SER A 160 9.55 -20.11 9.36
C SER A 160 10.08 -18.88 10.12
N VAL A 161 10.04 -17.70 9.50
CA VAL A 161 10.56 -16.49 10.11
C VAL A 161 9.60 -15.98 11.19
N ARG A 162 10.13 -15.76 12.38
CA ARG A 162 9.43 -15.26 13.55
C ARG A 162 9.61 -13.75 13.69
N LEU A 163 8.48 -13.06 13.73
CA LEU A 163 8.41 -11.66 14.13
C LEU A 163 8.11 -11.59 15.62
N GLY A 164 9.14 -11.34 16.43
CA GLY A 164 8.99 -11.27 17.89
C GLY A 164 8.32 -9.98 18.38
N ASP A 165 7.75 -10.02 19.59
CA ASP A 165 7.08 -8.88 20.23
C ASP A 165 7.95 -7.62 20.31
N GLY A 166 9.27 -7.77 20.47
CA GLY A 166 10.20 -6.64 20.46
C GLY A 166 10.20 -5.89 19.13
N ALA A 167 10.22 -6.64 18.01
CA ALA A 167 10.15 -6.07 16.67
C ALA A 167 8.77 -5.46 16.40
N LEU A 168 7.68 -6.10 16.82
CA LEU A 168 6.31 -5.55 16.71
C LEU A 168 6.17 -4.23 17.46
N ARG A 169 6.66 -4.15 18.71
CA ARG A 169 6.65 -2.90 19.48
C ARG A 169 7.48 -1.81 18.82
N GLN A 170 8.62 -2.17 18.24
CA GLN A 170 9.46 -1.22 17.50
C GLN A 170 8.75 -0.70 16.25
N ILE A 171 8.08 -1.57 15.49
CA ILE A 171 7.27 -1.18 14.33
C ILE A 171 6.17 -0.22 14.76
N ALA A 172 5.33 -0.60 15.72
CA ALA A 172 4.21 0.22 16.18
C ALA A 172 4.67 1.58 16.73
N ALA A 173 5.76 1.60 17.52
CA ALA A 173 6.34 2.85 18.02
C ALA A 173 6.87 3.74 16.89
N THR A 174 7.44 3.14 15.83
CA THR A 174 7.93 3.88 14.67
C THR A 174 6.76 4.45 13.87
N CYS A 175 5.75 3.64 13.53
CA CYS A 175 4.56 4.10 12.81
C CYS A 175 3.83 5.22 13.57
N ALA A 176 3.68 5.09 14.89
CA ALA A 176 3.08 6.12 15.74
C ALA A 176 3.90 7.43 15.74
N ALA A 177 5.23 7.34 15.73
CA ALA A 177 6.10 8.53 15.68
C ALA A 177 6.07 9.26 14.34
N PHE A 178 5.68 8.57 13.26
CA PHE A 178 5.50 9.15 11.93
C PHE A 178 4.05 9.62 11.67
N GLU A 179 3.18 9.52 12.68
CA GLU A 179 1.75 9.93 12.59
C GLU A 179 1.04 9.29 11.40
N VAL A 180 1.39 8.04 11.07
CA VAL A 180 0.75 7.33 9.96
C VAL A 180 -0.65 6.91 10.36
N ASP A 181 -1.61 7.20 9.47
CA ASP A 181 -3.00 6.80 9.67
C ASP A 181 -3.20 5.29 9.46
N GLY A 182 -3.89 4.64 10.39
CA GLY A 182 -4.25 3.23 10.30
C GLY A 182 -3.11 2.26 10.62
N MET A 183 -3.30 0.99 10.25
CA MET A 183 -2.39 -0.12 10.58
C MET A 183 -1.67 -0.68 9.33
N ARG A 184 -1.83 -0.02 8.19
CA ARG A 184 -1.30 -0.52 6.92
C ARG A 184 0.22 -0.47 6.90
N ALA A 185 0.79 0.66 7.30
CA ALA A 185 2.23 0.82 7.40
C ALA A 185 2.84 -0.21 8.35
N ASP A 186 2.19 -0.50 9.49
CA ASP A 186 2.63 -1.53 10.43
C ASP A 186 2.69 -2.91 9.77
N ILE A 187 1.65 -3.31 9.04
CA ILE A 187 1.58 -4.60 8.34
C ILE A 187 2.65 -4.68 7.25
N VAL A 188 2.83 -3.61 6.47
CA VAL A 188 3.83 -3.54 5.41
C VAL A 188 5.25 -3.61 5.98
N MET A 189 5.54 -2.84 7.04
CA MET A 189 6.82 -2.87 7.74
C MET A 189 7.10 -4.26 8.32
N ALA A 190 6.11 -4.89 8.96
CA ALA A 190 6.23 -6.24 9.51
C ALA A 190 6.57 -7.27 8.42
N ARG A 191 5.85 -7.24 7.30
CA ARG A 191 6.10 -8.13 6.15
C ARG A 191 7.48 -7.88 5.54
N THR A 192 7.88 -6.62 5.41
CA THR A 192 9.18 -6.22 4.85
C THR A 192 10.33 -6.66 5.74
N ALA A 193 10.23 -6.45 7.06
CA ALA A 193 11.24 -6.89 8.01
C ALA A 193 11.38 -8.42 8.03
N THR A 194 10.25 -9.13 7.93
CA THR A 194 10.22 -10.60 7.81
C THR A 194 10.89 -11.07 6.51
N ALA A 195 10.62 -10.41 5.39
CA ALA A 195 11.25 -10.70 4.10
C ALA A 195 12.75 -10.40 4.10
N LEU A 196 13.20 -9.33 4.77
CA LEU A 196 14.62 -8.98 4.93
C LEU A 196 15.36 -10.02 5.79
N ALA A 197 14.75 -10.51 6.87
CA ALA A 197 15.30 -11.59 7.67
C ALA A 197 15.44 -12.88 6.85
N ALA A 198 14.41 -13.24 6.08
CA ALA A 198 14.44 -14.39 5.17
C ALA A 198 15.53 -14.25 4.09
N TRP A 199 15.65 -13.06 3.49
CA TRP A 199 16.67 -12.71 2.50
C TRP A 199 18.11 -12.79 3.06
N ALA A 200 18.25 -12.57 4.36
CA ALA A 200 19.51 -12.74 5.10
C ALA A 200 19.74 -14.18 5.60
N GLY A 201 18.84 -15.13 5.28
CA GLY A 201 18.94 -16.52 5.72
C GLY A 201 18.65 -16.75 7.20
N ARG A 202 17.92 -15.84 7.86
CA ARG A 202 17.59 -15.90 9.29
C ARG A 202 16.13 -16.22 9.53
N THR A 203 15.85 -16.87 10.66
CA THR A 203 14.49 -17.20 11.14
C THR A 203 13.93 -16.22 12.16
N ASP A 204 14.70 -15.22 12.58
CA ASP A 204 14.27 -14.25 13.58
C ASP A 204 14.56 -12.84 13.07
N VAL A 205 13.53 -11.98 13.13
CA VAL A 205 13.61 -10.58 12.73
C VAL A 205 14.45 -9.80 13.74
N LEU A 206 15.45 -9.07 13.24
CA LEU A 206 16.31 -8.22 14.04
C LEU A 206 15.84 -6.75 13.98
N ALA A 207 16.30 -5.95 14.95
CA ALA A 207 16.04 -4.52 14.97
C ALA A 207 16.52 -3.82 13.68
N GLU A 208 17.60 -4.31 13.05
CA GLU A 208 18.07 -3.80 11.75
C GLU A 208 17.04 -3.97 10.64
N ASP A 209 16.42 -5.14 10.56
CA ASP A 209 15.43 -5.43 9.51
C ASP A 209 14.24 -4.47 9.63
N VAL A 210 13.84 -4.15 10.87
CA VAL A 210 12.79 -3.16 11.15
C VAL A 210 13.23 -1.75 10.71
N ARG A 211 14.49 -1.37 10.94
CA ARG A 211 15.01 -0.07 10.47
C ARG A 211 15.03 0.04 8.95
N GLN A 212 15.51 -0.99 8.26
CA GLN A 212 15.50 -1.04 6.80
C GLN A 212 14.08 -1.06 6.24
N ALA A 213 13.18 -1.83 6.85
CA ALA A 213 11.77 -1.84 6.49
C ALA A 213 11.13 -0.45 6.62
N ALA A 214 11.45 0.30 7.68
CA ALA A 214 10.95 1.67 7.87
C ALA A 214 11.38 2.60 6.73
N LEU A 215 12.62 2.48 6.24
CA LEU A 215 13.13 3.32 5.14
C LEU A 215 12.43 3.06 3.80
N LEU A 216 11.84 1.87 3.63
CA LEU A 216 11.16 1.46 2.40
C LEU A 216 9.64 1.65 2.49
N ALA A 217 9.05 1.36 3.65
CA ALA A 217 7.60 1.28 3.82
C ALA A 217 6.96 2.58 4.32
N LEU A 218 7.73 3.43 5.00
CA LEU A 218 7.19 4.71 5.46
C LEU A 218 7.38 5.76 4.37
N PRO A 219 6.34 6.55 4.06
CA PRO A 219 6.47 7.63 3.11
C PRO A 219 7.57 8.59 3.58
N THR A 220 8.54 8.83 2.71
CA THR A 220 9.39 10.01 2.84
C THR A 220 8.49 11.22 2.66
N VAL A 221 8.02 11.80 3.77
CA VAL A 221 7.18 13.00 3.79
C VAL A 221 7.82 14.06 2.88
N GLY A 222 7.23 14.23 1.69
CA GLY A 222 7.54 15.33 0.79
C GLY A 222 7.10 16.63 1.44
N GLY A 223 8.06 17.46 1.85
CA GLY A 223 7.83 18.80 2.40
C GLY A 223 8.73 19.18 3.59
N GLY A 224 9.37 18.22 4.25
CA GLY A 224 10.32 18.49 5.34
C GLY A 224 11.77 18.33 4.88
N THR A 225 12.54 19.41 4.92
CA THR A 225 13.98 19.50 4.59
C THR A 225 14.81 18.20 4.76
N ARG A 226 15.80 18.00 3.87
CA ARG A 226 16.88 16.95 3.87
C ARG A 226 17.59 16.68 5.21
N SER A 227 17.24 17.39 6.28
CA SER A 227 17.77 17.33 7.65
C SER A 227 17.39 16.05 8.40
N THR A 228 16.15 15.56 8.27
CA THR A 228 15.63 14.42 9.07
C THR A 228 16.28 13.08 8.73
N ARG A 229 16.65 12.84 7.46
CA ARG A 229 17.40 11.65 7.03
C ARG A 229 18.82 11.60 7.61
N ARG A 230 19.50 12.76 7.69
CA ARG A 230 20.84 12.88 8.30
C ARG A 230 20.78 12.76 9.83
N ALA A 231 19.71 13.24 10.47
CA ALA A 231 19.52 13.10 11.90
C ALA A 231 19.36 11.62 12.29
N TRP A 232 18.53 10.84 11.59
CA TRP A 232 18.34 9.42 11.97
C TRP A 232 19.55 8.54 11.65
N THR A 233 20.21 8.75 10.50
CA THR A 233 21.44 8.03 10.13
C THR A 233 22.63 8.37 11.04
N ARG A 234 22.72 9.59 11.61
CA ARG A 234 23.78 9.97 12.57
C ARG A 234 23.50 9.60 14.03
N THR A 235 22.24 9.64 14.48
CA THR A 235 21.96 9.53 15.93
C THR A 235 21.88 8.07 16.42
N SER A 236 21.88 7.10 15.50
CA SER A 236 21.71 5.67 15.80
C SER A 236 23.02 4.85 15.79
N SER A 237 24.18 5.44 15.50
CA SER A 237 25.45 4.68 15.44
C SER A 237 26.12 4.42 16.80
N THR A 238 25.66 5.01 17.91
CA THR A 238 26.25 4.71 19.23
C THR A 238 25.28 5.08 20.35
N ARG A 239 24.36 4.17 20.68
CA ARG A 239 23.82 4.08 22.05
C ARG A 239 23.14 2.73 22.27
N PRO A 240 23.67 1.86 23.15
CA PRO A 240 22.96 0.67 23.57
C PRO A 240 21.67 1.08 24.26
N TRP A 241 20.57 0.44 23.89
CA TRP A 241 19.28 0.55 24.59
C TRP A 241 19.46 0.10 26.05
N ARG A 242 19.62 1.06 26.97
CA ARG A 242 19.60 0.79 28.42
C ARG A 242 18.15 0.72 28.87
N SER A 243 17.70 -0.48 29.22
CA SER A 243 16.53 -0.68 30.06
C SER A 243 16.83 -0.18 31.47
N SER A 244 16.21 0.91 31.91
CA SER A 244 16.14 1.19 33.34
C SER A 244 15.00 2.14 33.71
N ARG A 245 14.04 1.52 34.42
CA ARG A 245 13.36 1.98 35.64
C ARG A 245 12.30 3.08 35.52
N ALA A 246 11.17 2.72 36.14
CA ALA A 246 10.02 3.54 36.49
C ALA A 246 10.40 4.99 36.80
N THR A 247 9.74 5.91 36.09
CA THR A 247 9.65 7.30 36.53
C THR A 247 8.18 7.62 36.74
N THR A 248 7.89 7.87 38.00
CA THR A 248 6.66 8.33 38.61
C THR A 248 6.00 9.47 37.85
N ILE A 249 4.70 9.36 37.58
CA ILE A 249 3.83 10.41 37.06
C ILE A 249 3.77 11.54 38.11
N PRO A 250 4.05 12.82 37.79
CA PRO A 250 3.80 13.90 38.73
C PRO A 250 2.32 14.31 38.68
N THR A 251 1.66 14.21 39.83
CA THR A 251 0.32 14.76 40.10
C THR A 251 0.36 16.30 40.05
N PRO A 252 -0.66 17.01 39.53
CA PRO A 252 -0.70 18.46 39.58
C PRO A 252 -0.96 18.95 41.01
N ILE A 253 -0.12 19.88 41.46
CA ILE A 253 -0.25 20.58 42.74
C ILE A 253 -1.38 21.61 42.65
N ARG A 254 -2.25 21.55 43.65
CA ARG A 254 -3.36 22.47 43.93
C ARG A 254 -2.82 23.73 44.60
N THR A 255 -3.07 24.90 44.01
CA THR A 255 -2.96 26.19 44.72
C THR A 255 -4.28 26.95 44.62
N GLY A 256 -4.66 27.56 45.73
CA GLY A 256 -5.65 28.63 45.85
C GLY A 256 -5.39 29.36 47.17
N PRO A 257 -6.19 30.34 47.57
CA PRO A 257 -6.96 31.32 46.79
C PRO A 257 -6.59 32.78 47.16
N THR A 258 -7.08 33.77 46.42
CA THR A 258 -7.17 35.17 46.90
C THR A 258 -8.59 35.70 46.67
N GLU A 259 -9.22 36.11 47.77
CA GLU A 259 -10.44 36.92 47.94
C GLU A 259 -10.34 38.29 47.21
N ALA A 260 -11.38 39.09 46.93
CA ALA A 260 -12.81 39.14 47.26
C ALA A 260 -13.53 40.17 46.35
N ALA A 261 -14.86 40.26 46.56
CA ALA A 261 -15.85 41.24 46.10
C ALA A 261 -16.52 40.89 44.75
N GLY A 262 -17.84 40.73 44.63
CA GLY A 262 -18.94 40.92 45.55
C GLY A 262 -20.20 41.17 44.72
N SER A 263 -21.21 40.32 44.83
CA SER A 263 -22.65 40.65 44.76
C SER A 263 -23.51 39.40 44.63
N ARG A 264 -24.65 39.45 45.31
CA ARG A 264 -25.53 38.36 45.72
C ARG A 264 -26.62 38.03 44.68
N PRO A 265 -27.43 36.96 44.90
CA PRO A 265 -27.88 36.05 43.85
C PRO A 265 -29.38 36.15 43.53
N ARG A 266 -29.85 35.37 42.53
CA ARG A 266 -31.23 34.88 42.53
C ARG A 266 -31.41 33.52 41.86
N ARG A 267 -32.20 32.69 42.57
CA ARG A 267 -32.80 31.37 42.25
C ARG A 267 -33.35 31.30 40.81
N VAL A 268 -33.53 30.14 40.19
CA VAL A 268 -34.73 29.29 40.33
C VAL A 268 -34.54 27.88 39.72
N ARG A 269 -35.25 26.95 40.39
CA ARG A 269 -35.51 25.52 40.19
C ARG A 269 -35.94 25.02 38.79
N LYS A 270 -35.64 23.72 38.59
CA LYS A 270 -36.45 22.59 38.05
C LYS A 270 -37.18 22.75 36.71
N ALA A 271 -37.04 21.75 35.83
CA ALA A 271 -38.01 20.65 35.71
C ALA A 271 -37.62 19.59 34.66
N ARG A 272 -37.87 18.33 35.00
CA ARG A 272 -37.93 17.15 34.12
C ARG A 272 -39.19 17.19 33.24
N ARG A 273 -39.16 16.52 32.07
CA ARG A 273 -40.18 15.57 31.53
C ARG A 273 -39.89 15.27 30.05
N THR A 274 -39.47 14.04 29.71
CA THR A 274 -40.26 12.88 29.21
C THR A 274 -40.81 12.99 27.78
N VAL A 275 -40.36 12.03 26.97
CA VAL A 275 -40.74 11.65 25.59
C VAL A 275 -42.18 11.09 25.54
N PRO A 276 -42.87 11.10 24.38
CA PRO A 276 -43.13 9.81 23.70
C PRO A 276 -43.12 9.87 22.14
N THR A 277 -42.70 8.74 21.55
CA THR A 277 -42.80 8.30 20.14
C THR A 277 -44.24 8.09 19.63
N PRO A 278 -44.51 8.15 18.30
CA PRO A 278 -45.69 7.54 17.71
C PRO A 278 -45.40 6.31 16.81
N ARG A 279 -46.47 5.50 16.68
CA ARG A 279 -46.62 4.12 16.23
C ARG A 279 -46.67 3.92 14.71
N ARG A 280 -46.24 2.73 14.27
CA ARG A 280 -46.63 2.02 13.03
C ARG A 280 -48.12 1.60 13.05
N ARG A 281 -48.80 1.71 11.90
CA ARG A 281 -49.89 0.81 11.46
C ARG A 281 -50.21 1.04 9.97
N ARG A 282 -50.14 -0.02 9.15
CA ARG A 282 -51.08 -0.32 8.06
C ARG A 282 -50.85 -1.73 7.53
N ARG A 283 -51.91 -2.55 7.56
CA ARG A 283 -52.06 -3.83 6.85
C ARG A 283 -53.50 -3.88 6.30
N GLN A 284 -53.57 -4.27 5.02
CA GLN A 284 -54.56 -5.14 4.34
C GLN A 284 -55.97 -4.68 3.92
N GLY A 285 -56.33 -5.24 2.74
CA GLY A 285 -57.65 -5.35 2.09
C GLY A 285 -57.56 -4.91 0.62
N SER A 286 -57.26 -5.71 -0.43
CA SER A 286 -57.86 -6.93 -1.02
C SER A 286 -59.23 -6.75 -1.69
N GLY A 287 -59.27 -6.94 -3.02
CA GLY A 287 -60.46 -7.11 -3.88
C GLY A 287 -60.04 -6.85 -5.35
N ALA A 288 -59.67 -7.85 -6.15
CA ALA A 288 -60.49 -8.84 -6.89
C ALA A 288 -61.05 -8.32 -8.24
N ALA A 289 -60.44 -8.86 -9.31
CA ALA A 289 -60.97 -9.29 -10.62
C ALA A 289 -61.82 -8.35 -11.50
N LEU A 290 -61.39 -8.18 -12.77
CA LEU A 290 -62.09 -8.66 -13.99
C LEU A 290 -61.42 -8.11 -15.27
N GLY A 291 -61.33 -8.96 -16.31
CA GLY A 291 -61.69 -8.54 -17.66
C GLY A 291 -60.60 -8.41 -18.74
N SER A 292 -60.41 -9.52 -19.48
CA SER A 292 -60.47 -9.59 -20.96
C SER A 292 -59.57 -8.72 -21.86
N ARG A 293 -58.71 -9.44 -22.62
CA ARG A 293 -58.46 -9.38 -24.08
C ARG A 293 -58.76 -8.06 -24.82
N TYR A 294 -57.79 -7.56 -25.59
CA TYR A 294 -57.87 -7.49 -27.07
C TYR A 294 -56.51 -7.06 -27.67
N ARG A 295 -56.08 -7.84 -28.67
CA ARG A 295 -55.12 -7.59 -29.76
C ARG A 295 -53.70 -7.14 -29.46
#